data_AF-A0A6A4GV70-F1
#
_entry.id   AF-A0A6A4GV70-F1
#
_cell.length_a   1.000
_cell.length_b   1.000
_cell.length_c   1.000
_cell.angle_alpha   90.00
_cell.angle_beta   90.00
_cell.angle_gamma   90.00
#
_symmetry.space_group_name_H-M   'P 1'
#
loop_
_entity.id
_entity.type
_entity.pdbx_description
1 polymer ?
#
loop_
_entity_poly.entity_id
_entity_poly.type
_entity_poly.pdbx_seq_one_letter_code
_entity_poly.pdbx_strand_id
1 'polypeptide(L)'
;MSRFVSNSRYGLNQATSPSFKCEYPKPRPRSLESQITGLKEQRACDSEAQIFALTRQKYAKLVEIASFRNILPPVRRVPLEILSVIFELAYLPKMEFFIPGATSSCTPTSFLLFVRLRKMSLVRLLDFQPRSALSIIGITKPWPELESGLIGVEAFYWMSNFAFSRSDSIIGCSGISQIVFPLFRLPCSTFIQLERVALAIFDGDDGVNLGYLYPNKIQTFFKSPRLYHVNIQGNAFTTSLLEVLALPTAQLTSLIVASISLVPDPAAYANTLYACNGLINLEIDLPVDDGFSANLSILLSALKTLKISCHKV
;
A
#
# COMPACT_ATOMS: atom_id res chain seq x y z
N MET A 1 -18.46 -35.80 -12.67
CA MET A 1 -17.80 -36.84 -11.85
C MET A 1 -16.29 -36.67 -11.95
N SER A 2 -15.65 -36.06 -10.94
CA SER A 2 -14.19 -36.01 -10.84
C SER A 2 -13.80 -36.12 -9.36
N ARG A 3 -12.96 -37.11 -9.07
CA ARG A 3 -12.54 -37.51 -7.73
C ARG A 3 -11.51 -36.51 -7.21
N PHE A 4 -11.83 -35.81 -6.12
CA PHE A 4 -10.83 -35.11 -5.31
C PHE A 4 -10.14 -36.12 -4.40
N VAL A 5 -8.85 -36.34 -4.63
CA VAL A 5 -7.96 -37.06 -3.72
C VAL A 5 -7.42 -36.05 -2.71
N SER A 6 -7.98 -36.06 -1.51
CA SER A 6 -7.49 -35.32 -0.36
C SER A 6 -6.24 -36.00 0.22
N ASN A 7 -5.08 -35.38 0.10
CA ASN A 7 -3.85 -35.81 0.78
C ASN A 7 -3.09 -34.59 1.32
N SER A 8 -3.15 -34.39 2.64
CA SER A 8 -1.94 -34.29 3.48
C SER A 8 -2.34 -34.09 4.94
N ARG A 9 -2.18 -35.16 5.72
CA ARG A 9 -2.12 -35.10 7.18
C ARG A 9 -0.77 -34.49 7.56
N TYR A 10 -0.74 -33.21 7.91
CA TYR A 10 0.35 -32.71 8.75
C TYR A 10 0.00 -33.07 10.19
N GLY A 11 0.50 -34.23 10.62
CA GLY A 11 0.54 -34.59 12.03
C GLY A 11 1.47 -33.63 12.75
N LEU A 12 0.89 -32.65 13.46
CA LEU A 12 1.57 -31.91 14.51
C LEU A 12 1.90 -32.90 15.64
N ASN A 13 3.04 -33.57 15.52
CA ASN A 13 3.66 -34.25 16.65
C ASN A 13 4.01 -33.15 17.64
N GLN A 14 3.17 -32.98 18.67
CA GLN A 14 3.53 -32.21 19.86
C GLN A 14 4.72 -32.94 20.49
N ALA A 15 5.93 -32.47 20.17
CA ALA A 15 7.12 -32.87 20.89
C ALA A 15 6.96 -32.38 22.33
N THR A 16 6.54 -33.28 23.20
CA THR A 16 6.57 -33.11 24.65
C THR A 16 7.96 -32.62 25.01
N SER A 17 8.04 -31.37 25.47
CA SER A 17 9.33 -30.78 25.84
C SER A 17 9.94 -31.66 26.93
N PRO A 18 11.16 -32.17 26.77
CA PRO A 18 11.80 -32.96 27.82
C PRO A 18 11.92 -32.07 29.06
N SER A 19 11.15 -32.40 30.08
CA SER A 19 11.28 -31.80 31.40
C SER A 19 12.58 -32.32 31.98
N PHE A 20 13.66 -31.56 31.81
CA PHE A 20 14.90 -31.78 32.56
C PHE A 20 14.62 -31.45 34.02
N LYS A 21 14.09 -32.43 34.76
CA LYS A 21 14.13 -32.42 36.21
C LYS A 21 15.53 -32.86 36.61
N CYS A 22 16.41 -31.90 36.89
CA CYS A 22 17.59 -32.17 37.69
C CYS A 22 17.10 -32.51 39.10
N GLU A 23 16.92 -33.80 39.37
CA GLU A 23 16.65 -34.29 40.72
C GLU A 23 17.93 -34.14 41.54
N TYR A 24 17.99 -33.07 42.33
CA TYR A 24 19.11 -32.83 43.23
C TYR A 24 18.99 -33.75 44.45
N PRO A 25 20.00 -34.59 44.73
CA PRO A 25 20.01 -35.40 45.94
C PRO A 25 20.05 -34.50 47.20
N LYS A 26 19.17 -34.78 48.17
CA LYS A 26 19.09 -34.05 49.44
C LYS A 26 20.47 -34.03 50.16
N PRO A 27 20.99 -32.86 50.54
CA PRO A 27 22.31 -32.77 51.15
C PRO A 27 22.31 -33.39 52.56
N ARG A 28 23.18 -34.39 52.79
CA ARG A 28 23.62 -34.80 54.13
C ARG A 28 24.82 -33.93 54.52
N PRO A 29 24.99 -33.56 55.81
CA PRO A 29 26.11 -32.73 56.24
C PRO A 29 27.43 -33.48 55.98
N ARG A 30 28.20 -33.00 55.02
CA ARG A 30 29.48 -33.59 54.59
C ARG A 30 30.52 -32.49 54.39
N SER A 31 31.78 -32.93 54.48
CA SER A 31 33.05 -32.21 54.27
C SER A 31 32.97 -31.07 53.23
N LEU A 32 33.75 -30.01 53.46
CA LEU A 32 33.90 -28.82 52.60
C LEU A 32 34.09 -29.17 51.11
N GLU A 33 34.80 -30.25 50.80
CA GLU A 33 34.99 -30.76 49.44
C GLU A 33 33.67 -31.13 48.74
N SER A 34 32.73 -31.74 49.48
CA SER A 34 31.42 -32.11 48.94
C SER A 34 30.55 -30.88 48.60
N GLN A 35 30.72 -29.77 49.33
CA GLN A 35 30.03 -28.52 49.05
C GLN A 35 30.57 -27.85 47.78
N ILE A 36 31.89 -27.88 47.58
CA ILE A 36 32.53 -27.36 46.36
C ILE A 36 32.08 -28.14 45.13
N THR A 37 32.02 -29.47 45.22
CA THR A 37 31.57 -30.33 44.11
C THR A 37 30.10 -30.07 43.78
N GLY A 38 29.23 -29.99 44.79
CA GLY A 38 27.81 -29.67 44.58
C GLY A 38 27.58 -28.30 43.95
N LEU A 39 28.34 -27.28 44.35
CA LEU A 39 28.26 -25.95 43.72
C LEU A 39 28.73 -25.94 42.26
N LYS A 40 29.74 -26.75 41.91
CA LYS A 40 30.20 -26.89 40.52
C LYS A 40 29.15 -27.59 39.66
N GLU A 41 28.55 -28.66 40.15
CA GLU A 41 27.48 -29.39 39.46
C GLU A 41 26.24 -28.51 39.25
N GLN A 42 25.87 -27.72 40.26
CA GLN A 42 24.76 -26.78 40.15
C GLN A 42 25.02 -25.69 39.09
N ARG A 43 26.22 -25.09 39.09
CA ARG A 43 26.60 -24.11 38.05
C ARG A 43 26.61 -24.72 36.65
N ALA A 44 27.01 -25.99 36.52
CA ALA A 44 26.97 -26.69 35.24
C ALA A 44 25.53 -26.88 34.76
N CYS A 45 24.62 -27.34 35.63
CA CYS A 45 23.20 -27.48 35.30
C CYS A 45 22.55 -26.14 34.90
N ASP A 46 22.85 -25.05 35.64
CA ASP A 46 22.33 -23.72 35.32
C ASP A 46 22.83 -23.22 33.96
N SER A 47 24.10 -23.46 33.64
CA SER A 47 24.72 -23.08 32.36
C SER A 47 24.11 -23.86 31.19
N GLU A 48 23.89 -25.17 31.35
CA GLU A 48 23.24 -26.01 30.35
C GLU A 48 21.80 -25.57 30.07
N ALA A 49 21.03 -25.25 31.12
CA ALA A 49 19.68 -24.73 30.99
C ALA A 49 19.66 -23.38 30.23
N GLN A 50 20.62 -22.50 30.51
CA GLN A 50 20.74 -21.21 29.81
C GLN A 50 21.07 -21.40 28.32
N ILE A 51 22.01 -22.31 27.99
CA ILE A 51 22.37 -22.63 26.60
C ILE A 51 21.16 -23.20 25.85
N PHE A 52 20.39 -24.08 26.49
CA PHE A 52 19.19 -24.66 25.89
C PHE A 52 18.12 -23.60 25.62
N ALA A 53 17.86 -22.70 26.58
CA ALA A 53 16.91 -21.61 26.42
C ALA A 53 17.30 -20.66 25.26
N LEU A 54 18.57 -20.26 25.19
CA LEU A 54 19.10 -19.42 24.10
C LEU A 54 19.02 -20.13 22.74
N THR A 55 19.32 -21.42 22.70
CA THR A 55 19.21 -22.23 21.48
C THR A 55 17.77 -22.28 20.97
N ARG A 56 16.79 -22.46 21.87
CA ARG A 56 15.37 -22.43 21.52
C ARG A 56 14.93 -21.06 21.00
N GLN A 57 15.39 -19.98 21.64
CA GLN A 57 15.11 -18.60 21.19
C GLN A 57 15.70 -18.34 19.79
N LYS A 58 16.95 -18.78 19.56
CA LYS A 58 17.61 -18.70 18.24
C LYS A 58 16.80 -19.43 17.17
N TYR A 59 16.35 -20.66 17.42
CA TYR A 59 15.53 -21.41 16.46
C TYR A 59 14.18 -20.74 16.20
N ALA A 60 13.51 -20.22 17.23
CA ALA A 60 12.27 -19.47 17.06
C ALA A 60 12.46 -18.24 16.16
N LYS A 61 13.56 -17.49 16.37
CA LYS A 61 13.90 -16.33 15.52
C LYS A 61 14.30 -16.72 14.10
N LEU A 62 14.98 -17.85 13.90
CA LEU A 62 15.29 -18.36 12.57
C LEU A 62 14.03 -18.77 11.81
N VAL A 63 13.03 -19.36 12.47
CA VAL A 63 11.72 -19.66 11.87
C VAL A 63 10.99 -18.38 11.48
N GLU A 64 11.04 -17.34 12.35
CA GLU A 64 10.49 -16.01 12.05
C GLU A 64 11.15 -15.41 10.80
N ILE A 65 12.48 -15.40 10.72
CA ILE A 65 13.28 -14.94 9.57
C ILE A 65 12.96 -15.76 8.31
N ALA A 66 12.88 -17.08 8.42
CA ALA A 66 12.53 -17.94 7.29
C ALA A 66 11.11 -17.64 6.78
N SER A 67 10.18 -17.25 7.65
CA SER A 67 8.84 -16.82 7.25
C SER A 67 8.87 -15.55 6.39
N PHE A 68 9.81 -14.63 6.65
CA PHE A 68 10.01 -13.44 5.83
C PHE A 68 10.66 -13.74 4.47
N ARG A 69 11.51 -14.77 4.37
CA ARG A 69 12.14 -15.16 3.09
C ARG A 69 11.14 -15.55 2.01
N ASN A 70 9.93 -15.96 2.36
CA ASN A 70 8.86 -16.23 1.39
C ASN A 70 8.07 -14.97 0.98
N ILE A 71 8.19 -13.87 1.74
CA ILE A 71 7.53 -12.58 1.49
C ILE A 71 8.43 -11.65 0.67
N LEU A 72 9.75 -11.81 0.79
CA LEU A 72 10.73 -10.98 0.09
C LEU A 72 10.84 -11.18 -1.44
N PRO A 73 10.54 -12.34 -2.06
CA PRO A 73 10.70 -12.50 -3.51
C PRO A 73 9.80 -11.55 -4.33
N PRO A 74 8.53 -11.30 -3.95
CA PRO A 74 7.72 -10.23 -4.53
C PRO A 74 8.28 -8.83 -4.27
N VAL A 75 8.74 -8.53 -3.06
CA VAL A 75 9.32 -7.22 -2.69
C VAL A 75 10.56 -6.93 -3.55
N ARG A 76 11.44 -7.91 -3.77
CA ARG A 76 12.63 -7.78 -4.63
C ARG A 76 12.33 -7.51 -6.10
N ARG A 77 11.07 -7.69 -6.53
CA ARG A 77 10.63 -7.40 -7.90
C ARG A 77 10.03 -6.00 -8.04
N VAL A 78 9.78 -5.30 -6.94
CA VAL A 78 9.33 -3.92 -6.97
C VAL A 78 10.56 -3.04 -7.26
N PRO A 79 10.49 -2.08 -8.21
CA PRO A 79 11.55 -1.10 -8.42
C PRO A 79 11.98 -0.45 -7.09
N LEU A 80 13.29 -0.26 -6.91
CA LEU A 80 13.85 0.25 -5.66
C LEU A 80 13.25 1.62 -5.31
N GLU A 81 12.89 2.41 -6.30
CA GLU A 81 12.29 3.73 -6.18
C GLU A 81 10.89 3.67 -5.54
N ILE A 82 10.10 2.64 -5.88
CA ILE A 82 8.79 2.42 -5.26
C ILE A 82 8.97 1.91 -3.82
N LEU A 83 9.95 1.03 -3.59
CA LEU A 83 10.25 0.57 -2.24
C LEU A 83 10.74 1.72 -1.36
N SER A 84 11.60 2.61 -1.88
CA SER A 84 12.08 3.77 -1.12
C SER A 84 10.93 4.70 -0.78
N VAL A 85 9.97 4.90 -1.69
CA VAL A 85 8.73 5.64 -1.41
C VAL A 85 7.94 4.99 -0.27
N ILE A 86 7.73 3.68 -0.32
CA ILE A 86 7.00 2.95 0.74
C ILE A 86 7.73 3.06 2.08
N PHE A 87 9.06 2.92 2.07
CA PHE A 87 9.86 3.04 3.29
C PHE A 87 9.87 4.49 3.80
N GLU A 88 10.04 5.49 2.95
CA GLU A 88 9.98 6.91 3.34
C GLU A 88 8.63 7.23 3.99
N LEU A 89 7.52 6.75 3.40
CA LEU A 89 6.19 6.89 3.98
C LEU A 89 6.03 6.18 5.33
N ALA A 90 6.63 4.99 5.48
CA ALA A 90 6.59 4.23 6.74
C ALA A 90 7.53 4.82 7.83
N TYR A 91 8.58 5.52 7.42
CA TYR A 91 9.56 6.15 8.29
C TYR A 91 9.28 7.61 8.58
N LEU A 92 8.25 8.22 7.97
CA LEU A 92 7.84 9.58 8.31
C LEU A 92 7.63 9.62 9.83
N PRO A 93 8.47 10.37 10.57
CA PRO A 93 8.31 10.50 12.01
C PRO A 93 6.90 10.98 12.24
N LYS A 94 6.23 10.44 13.26
CA LYS A 94 4.90 10.85 13.75
C LYS A 94 4.76 12.36 13.55
N MET A 95 4.20 12.76 12.40
CA MET A 95 3.89 14.15 12.15
C MET A 95 2.70 14.33 13.06
N GLU A 96 2.91 14.99 14.19
CA GLU A 96 1.81 15.50 15.00
C GLU A 96 1.08 16.48 14.09
N PHE A 97 0.12 15.97 13.32
CA PHE A 97 -0.84 16.78 12.61
C PHE A 97 -1.63 17.49 13.69
N PHE A 98 -1.17 18.70 14.03
CA PHE A 98 -1.84 19.58 14.96
C PHE A 98 -3.06 20.12 14.21
N ILE A 99 -4.17 19.40 14.25
CA ILE A 99 -5.46 19.92 13.80
C ILE A 99 -5.90 20.93 14.85
N PRO A 100 -5.83 22.25 14.59
CA PRO A 100 -6.18 23.25 15.59
C PRO A 100 -7.68 23.17 15.86
N GLY A 101 -8.07 22.64 17.02
CA GLY A 101 -9.47 22.51 17.44
C GLY A 101 -9.93 21.08 17.76
N ALA A 102 -9.15 20.05 17.46
CA ALA A 102 -9.47 18.68 17.85
C ALA A 102 -8.92 18.39 19.27
N THR A 103 -9.80 18.38 20.27
CA THR A 103 -9.43 18.09 21.68
C THR A 103 -9.20 16.60 21.97
N SER A 104 -9.25 15.72 20.96
CA SER A 104 -8.93 14.30 21.13
C SER A 104 -7.50 14.01 20.69
N SER A 105 -6.66 13.61 21.64
CA SER A 105 -5.31 13.08 21.39
C SER A 105 -5.37 11.92 20.39
N CYS A 106 -4.93 12.17 19.15
CA CYS A 106 -4.86 11.14 18.14
C CYS A 106 -3.82 10.09 18.56
N THR A 107 -4.25 8.84 18.71
CA THR A 107 -3.39 7.71 19.06
C THR A 107 -2.44 7.39 17.89
N PRO A 108 -1.28 6.73 18.14
CA PRO A 108 -0.32 6.39 17.10
C PRO A 108 -0.96 5.75 15.86
N THR A 109 -0.76 6.37 14.70
CA THR A 109 -1.17 5.83 13.41
C THR A 109 -0.37 4.56 13.12
N SER A 110 -1.01 3.41 13.24
CA SER A 110 -0.43 2.13 12.82
C SER A 110 -0.38 2.08 11.29
N PHE A 111 0.74 1.66 10.73
CA PHE A 111 0.87 1.43 9.28
C PHE A 111 0.46 -0.01 8.97
N LEU A 112 -0.50 -0.18 8.07
CA LEU A 112 -0.92 -1.49 7.61
C LEU A 112 -0.41 -1.72 6.19
N LEU A 113 0.74 -2.38 6.03
CA LEU A 113 1.21 -2.81 4.71
C LEU A 113 0.61 -4.18 4.36
N PHE A 114 -0.47 -4.21 3.62
CA PHE A 114 -0.94 -5.44 2.99
C PHE A 114 -0.10 -5.71 1.74
N VAL A 115 0.25 -6.96 1.50
CA VAL A 115 0.83 -7.39 0.22
C VAL A 115 -0.05 -8.51 -0.30
N ARG A 116 -0.90 -8.20 -1.27
CA ARG A 116 -1.81 -9.15 -1.90
C ARG A 116 -1.10 -9.84 -3.06
N LEU A 117 -0.83 -11.14 -2.90
CA LEU A 117 -0.14 -11.95 -3.89
C LEU A 117 -1.13 -12.95 -4.51
N ARG A 118 -1.65 -12.64 -5.72
CA ARG A 118 -2.56 -13.52 -6.48
C ARG A 118 -3.82 -13.91 -5.68
N LYS A 119 -3.96 -15.21 -5.37
CA LYS A 119 -5.08 -15.84 -4.64
C LYS A 119 -4.86 -15.94 -3.13
N MET A 120 -3.69 -15.52 -2.63
CA MET A 120 -3.43 -15.45 -1.19
C MET A 120 -3.36 -13.99 -0.76
N SER A 121 -4.41 -13.56 -0.07
CA SER A 121 -4.38 -12.34 0.72
C SER A 121 -3.53 -12.63 1.95
N LEU A 122 -2.27 -12.18 1.96
CA LEU A 122 -1.42 -12.31 3.13
C LEU A 122 -1.48 -10.97 3.87
N VAL A 123 -2.39 -10.92 4.85
CA VAL A 123 -2.50 -9.79 5.77
C VAL A 123 -1.42 -9.96 6.83
N ARG A 124 -0.36 -9.15 6.77
CA ARG A 124 0.56 -9.00 7.90
C ARG A 124 0.59 -7.55 8.30
N LEU A 125 0.08 -7.29 9.50
CA LEU A 125 0.21 -6.03 10.19
C LEU A 125 1.68 -5.88 10.59
N LEU A 126 2.40 -4.96 9.95
CA LEU A 126 3.72 -4.54 10.43
C LEU A 126 3.47 -3.55 11.57
N ASP A 127 3.19 -4.08 12.75
CA ASP A 127 3.17 -3.25 13.96
C ASP A 127 4.61 -2.94 14.35
N PHE A 128 4.96 -1.65 14.34
CA PHE A 128 6.27 -1.20 14.83
C PHE A 128 6.26 -0.92 16.35
N GLN A 129 5.19 -1.28 17.08
CA GLN A 129 5.15 -1.26 18.55
C GLN A 129 5.48 -2.62 19.19
N PRO A 130 6.14 -2.62 20.38
CA PRO A 130 6.52 -3.86 21.05
C PRO A 130 5.40 -4.58 21.85
N ARG A 131 4.11 -4.18 21.77
CA ARG A 131 3.06 -4.71 22.70
C ARG A 131 1.62 -4.92 22.21
N SER A 132 1.27 -4.80 20.93
CA SER A 132 -0.16 -4.88 20.52
C SER A 132 -0.58 -6.26 19.99
N ALA A 133 -1.81 -6.67 20.34
CA ALA A 133 -2.45 -7.89 19.86
C ALA A 133 -3.04 -7.69 18.45
N LEU A 134 -2.95 -8.73 17.61
CA LEU A 134 -3.49 -8.81 16.25
C LEU A 134 -5.02 -8.57 16.23
N SER A 135 -5.47 -7.58 15.46
CA SER A 135 -6.87 -7.44 15.04
C SER A 135 -6.98 -7.51 13.53
N ILE A 136 -7.97 -8.28 13.03
CA ILE A 136 -8.33 -8.35 11.61
C ILE A 136 -9.35 -7.23 11.39
N ILE A 137 -8.96 -6.19 10.65
CA ILE A 137 -9.88 -5.10 10.27
C ILE A 137 -10.48 -5.41 8.90
N GLY A 138 -11.79 -5.20 8.80
CA GLY A 138 -12.66 -5.64 7.70
C GLY A 138 -12.29 -5.13 6.31
N ILE A 139 -12.79 -5.86 5.32
CA ILE A 139 -12.60 -5.66 3.88
C ILE A 139 -13.39 -4.42 3.45
N THR A 140 -12.72 -3.36 2.99
CA THR A 140 -13.37 -2.27 2.23
C THR A 140 -13.88 -2.83 0.90
N LYS A 141 -14.98 -2.25 0.36
CA LYS A 141 -15.57 -2.72 -0.90
C LYS A 141 -14.49 -2.85 -1.98
N PRO A 142 -14.43 -3.98 -2.70
CA PRO A 142 -13.48 -4.16 -3.79
C PRO A 142 -13.68 -3.05 -4.83
N TRP A 143 -12.58 -2.51 -5.35
CA TRP A 143 -12.61 -1.63 -6.51
C TRP A 143 -13.39 -2.31 -7.64
N PRO A 144 -14.47 -1.71 -8.16
CA PRO A 144 -15.43 -2.41 -9.02
C PRO A 144 -14.87 -2.86 -10.38
N GLU A 145 -13.69 -2.36 -10.78
CA GLU A 145 -13.07 -2.66 -12.08
C GLU A 145 -11.77 -3.46 -12.02
N LEU A 146 -11.23 -3.72 -10.82
CA LEU A 146 -10.03 -4.54 -10.67
C LEU A 146 -10.45 -6.00 -10.49
N GLU A 147 -10.61 -6.72 -11.61
CA GLU A 147 -10.83 -8.17 -11.58
C GLU A 147 -9.73 -8.87 -10.77
N SER A 148 -10.12 -9.91 -10.04
CA SER A 148 -9.31 -10.63 -9.05
C SER A 148 -8.08 -11.34 -9.65
N GLY A 149 -7.01 -10.59 -9.93
CA GLY A 149 -5.75 -11.10 -10.48
C GLY A 149 -4.49 -10.37 -9.99
N LEU A 150 -4.63 -9.24 -9.29
CA LEU A 150 -3.49 -8.40 -8.93
C LEU A 150 -2.47 -9.09 -8.01
N ILE A 151 -1.21 -8.82 -8.35
CA ILE A 151 -0.05 -9.04 -7.49
C ILE A 151 0.41 -7.65 -7.04
N GLY A 152 -0.12 -7.16 -5.92
CA GLY A 152 0.09 -5.79 -5.47
C GLY A 152 0.40 -5.63 -3.99
N VAL A 153 1.07 -4.53 -3.67
CA VAL A 153 1.27 -4.06 -2.30
C VAL A 153 0.14 -3.08 -2.00
N GLU A 154 -0.76 -3.46 -1.10
CA GLU A 154 -1.87 -2.68 -0.56
C GLU A 154 -1.45 -2.02 0.77
N ALA A 155 -0.89 -0.81 0.75
CA ALA A 155 -0.68 -0.07 2.00
C ALA A 155 -1.98 0.63 2.42
N PHE A 156 -2.54 0.26 3.58
CA PHE A 156 -3.60 0.97 4.27
C PHE A 156 -2.99 1.96 5.27
N TYR A 157 -3.07 3.24 4.92
CA TYR A 157 -3.18 4.30 5.92
C TYR A 157 -4.67 4.51 6.17
N TRP A 158 -5.10 5.09 7.28
CA TRP A 158 -6.53 5.20 7.65
C TRP A 158 -7.45 5.81 6.55
N MET A 159 -6.92 6.35 5.44
CA MET A 159 -7.68 6.82 4.28
C MET A 159 -7.02 6.55 2.91
N SER A 160 -5.95 5.73 2.81
CA SER A 160 -5.22 5.56 1.54
C SER A 160 -4.94 4.10 1.20
N ASN A 161 -4.99 3.79 -0.10
CA ASN A 161 -4.69 2.48 -0.67
C ASN A 161 -3.75 2.65 -1.88
N PHE A 162 -2.63 1.93 -1.88
CA PHE A 162 -1.82 1.75 -3.09
C PHE A 162 -2.08 0.37 -3.67
N ALA A 163 -2.07 0.22 -4.98
CA ALA A 163 -2.15 -1.08 -5.62
C ALA A 163 -1.25 -1.04 -6.86
N PHE A 164 -0.32 -1.99 -6.94
CA PHE A 164 0.51 -2.18 -8.12
C PHE A 164 0.16 -3.52 -8.75
N SER A 165 -0.13 -3.59 -10.05
CA SER A 165 -0.20 -4.86 -10.77
C SER A 165 0.95 -4.94 -11.75
N ARG A 166 1.88 -5.87 -11.52
CA ARG A 166 2.95 -6.13 -12.49
C ARG A 166 2.48 -6.97 -13.68
N SER A 167 1.47 -7.83 -13.51
CA SER A 167 0.95 -8.65 -14.61
C SER A 167 0.28 -7.81 -15.68
N ASP A 168 -0.36 -6.73 -15.26
CA ASP A 168 -1.26 -5.96 -16.11
C ASP A 168 -0.76 -4.52 -16.33
N SER A 169 0.43 -4.19 -15.83
CA SER A 169 0.99 -2.84 -15.91
C SER A 169 -0.01 -1.76 -15.45
N ILE A 170 -0.64 -2.00 -14.29
CA ILE A 170 -1.66 -1.12 -13.71
C ILE A 170 -1.13 -0.50 -12.43
N ILE A 171 -1.31 0.81 -12.29
CA ILE A 171 -1.13 1.51 -11.02
C ILE A 171 -2.49 2.02 -10.55
N GLY A 172 -2.90 1.56 -9.38
CA GLY A 172 -4.00 2.11 -8.62
C GLY A 172 -3.45 2.86 -7.41
N CYS A 173 -3.90 4.08 -7.18
CA CYS A 173 -3.60 4.83 -5.97
C CYS A 173 -4.85 5.54 -5.51
N SER A 174 -5.15 5.47 -4.23
CA SER A 174 -6.26 6.18 -3.62
C SER A 174 -5.84 6.75 -2.27
N GLY A 175 -6.36 7.91 -1.91
CA GLY A 175 -6.20 8.50 -0.59
C GLY A 175 -5.79 9.95 -0.61
N ILE A 176 -5.30 10.46 0.52
CA ILE A 176 -4.97 11.88 0.63
C ILE A 176 -3.79 12.28 -0.25
N SER A 177 -3.83 13.47 -0.84
CA SER A 177 -2.82 14.02 -1.76
C SER A 177 -1.39 13.85 -1.26
N GLN A 178 -1.15 14.17 0.01
CA GLN A 178 0.15 14.09 0.69
C GLN A 178 0.79 12.70 0.62
N ILE A 179 -0.04 11.66 0.67
CA ILE A 179 0.41 10.28 0.64
C ILE A 179 0.80 9.87 -0.79
N VAL A 180 0.17 10.44 -1.80
CA VAL A 180 0.47 10.17 -3.22
C VAL A 180 1.70 10.94 -3.70
N PHE A 181 2.15 11.99 -3.01
CA PHE A 181 3.30 12.81 -3.43
C PHE A 181 4.57 12.04 -3.77
N PRO A 182 5.00 11.05 -2.98
CA PRO A 182 6.21 10.33 -3.32
C PRO A 182 6.09 9.59 -4.65
N LEU A 183 4.89 9.12 -5.03
CA LEU A 183 4.63 8.54 -6.36
C LEU A 183 4.90 9.58 -7.47
N PHE A 184 4.47 10.82 -7.27
CA PHE A 184 4.63 11.92 -8.22
C PHE A 184 6.06 12.48 -8.31
N ARG A 185 6.93 12.09 -7.37
CA ARG A 185 8.36 12.41 -7.41
C ARG A 185 9.18 11.35 -8.14
N LEU A 186 8.57 10.22 -8.50
CA LEU A 186 9.28 9.17 -9.21
C LEU A 186 9.72 9.65 -10.60
N PRO A 187 10.94 9.28 -11.04
CA PRO A 187 11.41 9.58 -12.39
C PRO A 187 10.42 9.07 -13.44
N CYS A 188 10.26 9.83 -14.53
CA CYS A 188 9.40 9.46 -15.66
C CYS A 188 9.79 8.11 -16.32
N SER A 189 11.01 7.61 -16.09
CA SER A 189 11.47 6.30 -16.54
C SER A 189 11.02 5.13 -15.66
N THR A 190 10.34 5.38 -14.54
CA THR A 190 9.89 4.32 -13.62
C THR A 190 8.80 3.45 -14.24
N PHE A 191 8.01 4.03 -15.13
CA PHE A 191 6.73 3.49 -15.60
C PHE A 191 6.68 3.20 -17.10
N ILE A 192 7.81 2.78 -17.70
CA ILE A 192 7.94 2.56 -19.15
C ILE A 192 6.91 1.54 -19.70
N GLN A 193 6.51 0.57 -18.88
CA GLN A 193 5.55 -0.46 -19.28
C GLN A 193 4.11 -0.17 -18.85
N LEU A 194 3.85 0.95 -18.17
CA LEU A 194 2.56 1.28 -17.59
C LEU A 194 1.49 1.45 -18.66
N GLU A 195 0.37 0.75 -18.48
CA GLU A 195 -0.74 0.71 -19.44
C GLU A 195 -1.97 1.44 -18.92
N ARG A 196 -2.23 1.31 -17.60
CA ARG A 196 -3.40 1.87 -16.96
C ARG A 196 -3.02 2.56 -15.65
N VAL A 197 -3.60 3.74 -15.43
CA VAL A 197 -3.49 4.49 -14.18
C VAL A 197 -4.88 4.77 -13.64
N ALA A 198 -5.06 4.48 -12.35
CA ALA A 198 -6.24 4.84 -11.59
C ALA A 198 -5.81 5.62 -10.35
N LEU A 199 -6.20 6.88 -10.25
CA LEU A 199 -5.88 7.78 -9.14
C LEU A 199 -7.20 8.21 -8.50
N ALA A 200 -7.37 7.99 -7.21
CA ALA A 200 -8.53 8.41 -6.43
C ALA A 200 -8.05 9.27 -5.26
N ILE A 201 -7.73 10.53 -5.54
CA ILE A 201 -7.00 11.41 -4.62
C ILE A 201 -7.98 12.36 -3.95
N PHE A 202 -7.90 12.42 -2.63
CA PHE A 202 -8.70 13.31 -1.82
C PHE A 202 -7.81 14.40 -1.23
N ASP A 203 -8.24 15.66 -1.25
CA ASP A 203 -7.65 16.69 -0.43
C ASP A 203 -8.09 16.47 1.01
N GLY A 204 -7.16 16.72 1.93
CA GLY A 204 -7.47 16.76 3.36
C GLY A 204 -8.14 18.07 3.74
N ASP A 205 -8.51 18.22 5.01
CA ASP A 205 -9.11 19.46 5.54
C ASP A 205 -8.19 20.69 5.36
N ASP A 206 -6.89 20.47 5.15
CA ASP A 206 -5.88 21.51 5.00
C ASP A 206 -5.91 22.23 3.62
N GLY A 207 -6.68 21.72 2.65
CA GLY A 207 -6.92 22.39 1.35
C GLY A 207 -5.65 22.69 0.56
N VAL A 208 -4.65 21.79 0.59
CA VAL A 208 -3.34 22.07 -0.01
C VAL A 208 -3.46 21.98 -1.54
N ASN A 209 -3.44 23.15 -2.18
CA ASN A 209 -3.47 23.22 -3.63
C ASN A 209 -2.24 22.53 -4.27
N LEU A 210 -2.50 21.44 -5.01
CA LEU A 210 -1.49 20.70 -5.76
C LEU A 210 -0.70 21.57 -6.75
N GLY A 211 -1.32 22.60 -7.32
CA GLY A 211 -0.67 23.55 -8.23
C GLY A 211 0.48 24.32 -7.58
N TYR A 212 0.43 24.60 -6.26
CA TYR A 212 1.55 25.24 -5.57
C TYR A 212 2.70 24.27 -5.28
N LEU A 213 2.38 23.00 -5.03
CA LEU A 213 3.38 21.97 -4.77
C LEU A 213 4.10 21.53 -6.05
N TYR A 214 3.39 21.60 -7.17
CA TYR A 214 3.87 21.17 -8.48
C TYR A 214 3.64 22.30 -9.50
N PRO A 215 4.41 23.40 -9.40
CA PRO A 215 4.32 24.51 -10.37
C PRO A 215 4.71 24.04 -11.78
N ASN A 216 5.53 22.98 -11.85
CA ASN A 216 5.77 22.22 -13.06
C ASN A 216 4.88 20.98 -13.03
N LYS A 217 4.18 20.70 -14.13
CA LYS A 217 3.35 19.50 -14.27
C LYS A 217 4.11 18.24 -13.84
N ILE A 218 3.44 17.34 -13.13
CA ILE A 218 3.94 16.04 -12.68
C ILE A 218 4.25 15.18 -13.91
N GLN A 219 5.54 14.94 -14.16
CA GLN A 219 6.03 14.24 -15.35
C GLN A 219 6.10 12.71 -15.20
N THR A 220 5.76 12.18 -14.03
CA THR A 220 5.93 10.77 -13.68
C THR A 220 5.35 9.80 -14.72
N PHE A 221 4.21 10.13 -15.31
CA PHE A 221 3.54 9.28 -16.30
C PHE A 221 3.83 9.65 -17.75
N PHE A 222 4.41 10.83 -18.00
CA PHE A 222 4.57 11.43 -19.32
C PHE A 222 5.36 10.55 -20.31
N LYS A 223 6.40 9.85 -19.82
CA LYS A 223 7.25 8.98 -20.66
C LYS A 223 6.82 7.51 -20.65
N SER A 224 5.56 7.22 -20.35
CA SER A 224 5.02 5.85 -20.36
C SER A 224 4.39 5.56 -21.73
N PRO A 225 5.12 5.03 -22.74
CA PRO A 225 4.64 4.93 -24.12
C PRO A 225 3.44 3.98 -24.32
N ARG A 226 3.11 3.20 -23.30
CA ARG A 226 1.99 2.24 -23.32
C ARG A 226 0.78 2.72 -22.52
N LEU A 227 0.85 3.89 -21.87
CA LEU A 227 -0.24 4.40 -21.06
C LEU A 227 -1.40 4.86 -21.95
N TYR A 228 -2.44 4.07 -22.05
CA TYR A 228 -3.60 4.36 -22.89
C TYR A 228 -4.89 4.59 -22.10
N HIS A 229 -4.94 4.19 -20.83
CA HIS A 229 -6.12 4.34 -19.98
C HIS A 229 -5.80 5.08 -18.68
N VAL A 230 -6.49 6.18 -18.43
CA VAL A 230 -6.34 6.99 -17.23
C VAL A 230 -7.70 7.19 -16.59
N ASN A 231 -7.80 6.86 -15.30
CA ASN A 231 -8.95 7.09 -14.45
C ASN A 231 -8.50 8.01 -13.30
N ILE A 232 -9.09 9.20 -13.23
CA ILE A 232 -8.84 10.18 -12.19
C ILE A 232 -10.15 10.40 -11.46
N GLN A 233 -10.12 10.14 -10.17
CA GLN A 233 -11.18 10.40 -9.23
C GLN A 233 -10.61 11.32 -8.16
N GLY A 234 -11.41 12.26 -7.70
CA GLY A 234 -10.99 13.09 -6.58
C GLY A 234 -12.05 14.07 -6.15
N ASN A 235 -11.89 14.55 -4.93
CA ASN A 235 -12.62 15.72 -4.49
C ASN A 235 -11.95 16.98 -5.04
N ALA A 236 -12.63 18.09 -4.84
CA ALA A 236 -12.25 19.42 -5.26
C ALA A 236 -10.82 19.83 -4.87
N PHE A 237 -9.87 19.62 -5.76
CA PHE A 237 -8.67 20.43 -5.76
C PHE A 237 -9.03 21.82 -6.31
N THR A 238 -8.40 22.85 -5.75
CA THR A 238 -8.38 24.19 -6.35
C THR A 238 -7.77 24.18 -7.76
N THR A 239 -6.94 23.18 -8.08
CA THR A 239 -6.39 22.94 -9.41
C THR A 239 -6.66 21.50 -9.83
N SER A 240 -7.30 21.30 -10.98
CA SER A 240 -7.65 19.95 -11.46
C SER A 240 -6.42 19.05 -11.51
N LEU A 241 -6.51 17.82 -11.00
CA LEU A 241 -5.41 16.86 -11.10
C LEU A 241 -5.00 16.63 -12.57
N LEU A 242 -5.94 16.76 -13.51
CA LEU A 242 -5.67 16.66 -14.94
C LEU A 242 -4.75 17.78 -15.45
N GLU A 243 -4.83 18.96 -14.86
CA GLU A 243 -3.97 20.10 -15.22
C GLU A 243 -2.54 19.91 -14.70
N VAL A 244 -2.43 19.36 -13.48
CA VAL A 244 -1.16 19.11 -12.80
C VAL A 244 -0.43 17.90 -13.41
N LEU A 245 -1.13 16.88 -13.91
CA LEU A 245 -0.50 15.70 -14.49
C LEU A 245 -0.06 15.96 -15.96
N ALA A 246 1.21 15.69 -16.26
CA ALA A 246 1.67 15.58 -17.65
C ALA A 246 1.37 14.17 -18.17
N LEU A 247 0.29 14.03 -18.92
CA LEU A 247 -0.13 12.77 -19.55
C LEU A 247 0.37 12.67 -21.00
N PRO A 248 0.64 11.45 -21.51
CA PRO A 248 1.00 11.23 -22.91
C PRO A 248 -0.26 11.29 -23.79
N THR A 249 -0.76 12.49 -24.06
CA THR A 249 -2.09 12.72 -24.65
C THR A 249 -2.28 12.08 -26.04
N ALA A 250 -1.21 11.97 -26.83
CA ALA A 250 -1.28 11.42 -28.20
C ALA A 250 -1.67 9.93 -28.28
N GLN A 251 -1.43 9.16 -27.22
CA GLN A 251 -1.66 7.70 -27.18
C GLN A 251 -2.83 7.30 -26.26
N LEU A 252 -3.43 8.29 -25.58
CA LEU A 252 -4.46 8.06 -24.59
C LEU A 252 -5.77 7.73 -25.31
N THR A 253 -6.29 6.51 -25.12
CA THR A 253 -7.52 6.03 -25.77
C THR A 253 -8.73 6.10 -24.84
N SER A 254 -8.50 6.14 -23.53
CA SER A 254 -9.57 6.15 -22.53
C SER A 254 -9.23 7.08 -21.39
N LEU A 255 -10.12 8.05 -21.13
CA LEU A 255 -10.00 8.98 -20.02
C LEU A 255 -11.30 8.98 -19.22
N ILE A 256 -11.18 8.72 -17.92
CA ILE A 256 -12.29 8.79 -16.96
C ILE A 256 -11.92 9.85 -15.93
N VAL A 257 -12.80 10.84 -15.75
CA VAL A 257 -12.65 11.88 -14.74
C VAL A 257 -13.92 11.92 -13.89
N ALA A 258 -13.82 11.51 -12.63
CA ALA A 258 -14.90 11.63 -11.66
C ALA A 258 -14.55 12.70 -10.62
N SER A 259 -15.23 13.85 -10.65
CA SER A 259 -15.13 14.87 -9.58
C SER A 259 -16.31 14.72 -8.62
N ILE A 260 -16.08 14.93 -7.33
CA ILE A 260 -17.09 14.69 -6.29
C ILE A 260 -17.58 15.97 -5.60
N SER A 261 -16.86 17.11 -5.67
CA SER A 261 -17.21 18.21 -4.75
C SER A 261 -17.04 19.67 -5.15
N LEU A 262 -16.27 20.03 -6.19
CA LEU A 262 -16.25 21.41 -6.72
C LEU A 262 -15.92 21.38 -8.20
N VAL A 263 -16.09 22.54 -8.82
CA VAL A 263 -15.98 22.81 -10.25
C VAL A 263 -14.56 23.26 -10.55
N PRO A 264 -13.68 22.36 -11.01
CA PRO A 264 -12.45 22.78 -11.67
C PRO A 264 -12.78 23.57 -12.93
N ASP A 265 -11.99 24.62 -13.21
CA ASP A 265 -12.16 25.47 -14.39
C ASP A 265 -12.33 24.61 -15.65
N PRO A 266 -13.49 24.69 -16.34
CA PRO A 266 -13.74 23.93 -17.58
C PRO A 266 -12.64 24.13 -18.64
N ALA A 267 -11.96 25.28 -18.64
CA ALA A 267 -10.86 25.56 -19.56
C ALA A 267 -9.65 24.63 -19.33
N ALA A 268 -9.39 24.21 -18.08
CA ALA A 268 -8.30 23.30 -17.76
C ALA A 268 -8.51 21.91 -18.40
N TYR A 269 -9.75 21.42 -18.42
CA TYR A 269 -10.10 20.18 -19.13
C TYR A 269 -9.97 20.34 -20.63
N ALA A 270 -10.47 21.45 -21.17
CA ALA A 270 -10.46 21.71 -22.60
C ALA A 270 -9.06 21.58 -23.20
N ASN A 271 -8.06 22.17 -22.55
CA ASN A 271 -6.68 22.13 -23.00
C ASN A 271 -6.13 20.70 -23.07
N THR A 272 -6.44 19.87 -22.06
CA THR A 272 -5.99 18.49 -22.03
C THR A 272 -6.74 17.63 -23.04
N LEU A 273 -8.06 17.80 -23.15
CA LEU A 273 -8.89 17.08 -24.11
C LEU A 273 -8.52 17.42 -25.55
N TYR A 274 -8.21 18.68 -25.85
CA TYR A 274 -7.75 19.11 -27.18
C TYR A 274 -6.45 18.43 -27.60
N ALA A 275 -5.57 18.12 -26.64
CA ALA A 275 -4.33 17.41 -26.91
C ALA A 275 -4.51 15.89 -27.09
N CYS A 276 -5.69 15.34 -26.75
CA CYS A 276 -6.01 13.91 -26.80
C CYS A 276 -6.67 13.51 -28.13
N ASN A 277 -5.97 13.68 -29.25
CA ASN A 277 -6.51 13.39 -30.59
C ASN A 277 -6.92 11.92 -30.81
N GLY A 278 -6.30 10.99 -30.06
CA GLY A 278 -6.56 9.55 -30.13
C GLY A 278 -7.63 9.03 -29.17
N LEU A 279 -8.35 9.91 -28.47
CA LEU A 279 -9.28 9.51 -27.43
C LEU A 279 -10.52 8.83 -28.01
N ILE A 280 -10.78 7.60 -27.58
CA ILE A 280 -11.90 6.76 -28.03
C ILE A 280 -13.04 6.79 -27.01
N ASN A 281 -12.69 6.70 -25.72
CA ASN A 281 -13.64 6.67 -24.62
C ASN A 281 -13.37 7.86 -23.70
N LEU A 282 -14.41 8.66 -23.46
CA LEU A 282 -14.37 9.76 -22.51
C LEU A 282 -15.54 9.64 -21.55
N GLU A 283 -15.24 9.59 -20.26
CA GLU A 283 -16.20 9.67 -19.17
C GLU A 283 -15.85 10.86 -18.28
N ILE A 284 -16.80 11.77 -18.09
CA ILE A 284 -16.62 12.95 -17.23
C ILE A 284 -17.86 13.07 -16.35
N ASP A 285 -17.63 13.13 -15.03
CA ASP A 285 -18.66 13.54 -14.09
C ASP A 285 -18.49 15.02 -13.76
N LEU A 286 -19.48 15.82 -14.17
CA LEU A 286 -19.53 17.26 -13.96
C LEU A 286 -20.52 17.61 -12.82
N PRO A 287 -20.23 18.63 -12.02
CA PRO A 287 -21.22 19.23 -11.13
C PRO A 287 -22.32 19.93 -11.96
N VAL A 288 -23.58 19.82 -11.54
CA VAL A 288 -24.76 20.31 -12.30
C VAL A 288 -24.73 21.82 -12.60
N ASP A 289 -24.09 22.62 -11.76
CA ASP A 289 -24.21 24.08 -11.82
C ASP A 289 -23.26 24.75 -12.83
N ASP A 290 -22.19 24.08 -13.25
CA ASP A 290 -21.16 24.65 -14.13
C ASP A 290 -20.80 23.70 -15.29
N GLY A 291 -21.79 23.46 -16.16
CA GLY A 291 -21.55 22.75 -17.41
C GLY A 291 -20.45 23.40 -18.27
N PHE A 292 -20.05 22.73 -19.34
CA PHE A 292 -19.13 23.35 -20.31
C PHE A 292 -19.76 24.62 -20.88
N SER A 293 -19.00 25.72 -20.88
CA SER A 293 -19.45 26.96 -21.52
C SER A 293 -19.77 26.70 -23.00
N ALA A 294 -20.79 27.37 -23.53
CA ALA A 294 -21.20 27.26 -24.94
C ALA A 294 -20.08 27.59 -25.95
N ASN A 295 -18.98 28.20 -25.50
CA ASN A 295 -17.85 28.58 -26.35
C ASN A 295 -16.80 27.47 -26.49
N LEU A 296 -16.94 26.35 -25.79
CA LEU A 296 -15.95 25.29 -25.79
C LEU A 296 -16.16 24.32 -26.96
N SER A 297 -15.41 24.52 -28.05
CA SER A 297 -15.41 23.61 -29.20
C SER A 297 -14.25 22.62 -29.10
N ILE A 298 -14.51 21.41 -28.61
CA ILE A 298 -13.52 20.33 -28.58
C ILE A 298 -13.80 19.35 -29.72
N LEU A 299 -12.82 19.14 -30.59
CA LEU A 299 -12.89 18.17 -31.68
C LEU A 299 -12.15 16.88 -31.29
N LEU A 300 -12.90 15.84 -30.94
CA LEU A 300 -12.36 14.51 -30.63
C LEU A 300 -12.70 13.54 -31.76
N SER A 301 -11.94 13.60 -32.86
CA SER A 301 -12.23 12.87 -34.10
C SER A 301 -12.30 11.34 -33.96
N ALA A 302 -11.60 10.77 -32.97
CA ALA A 302 -11.57 9.34 -32.70
C ALA A 302 -12.63 8.85 -31.69
N LEU A 303 -13.42 9.76 -31.11
CA LEU A 303 -14.32 9.45 -30.00
C LEU A 303 -15.47 8.55 -30.46
N LYS A 304 -15.63 7.42 -29.77
CA LYS A 304 -16.72 6.46 -29.99
C LYS A 304 -17.71 6.45 -28.84
N THR A 305 -17.23 6.69 -27.63
CA THR A 305 -18.06 6.67 -26.44
C THR A 305 -17.82 7.94 -25.63
N LEU A 306 -18.91 8.66 -25.41
CA LEU A 306 -18.96 9.83 -24.55
C LEU A 306 -19.99 9.56 -23.46
N LYS A 307 -19.55 9.60 -22.21
CA LYS A 307 -20.42 9.54 -21.04
C LYS A 307 -20.21 10.80 -20.22
N ILE A 308 -21.26 11.58 -20.07
CA ILE A 308 -21.25 12.76 -19.22
C ILE A 308 -22.31 12.51 -18.15
N SER A 309 -21.88 12.47 -16.90
CA SER A 309 -22.82 12.40 -15.77
C SER A 309 -22.85 13.76 -15.09
N CYS A 310 -24.05 14.24 -14.79
CA CYS A 310 -24.22 15.45 -13.99
C CYS A 310 -24.81 15.05 -12.63
N HIS A 311 -24.19 15.49 -11.54
CA HIS A 311 -24.72 15.27 -10.19
C HIS A 311 -25.02 16.61 -9.51
N LYS A 312 -26.16 16.64 -8.82
CA LYS A 312 -26.56 17.79 -8.02
C LYS A 312 -25.66 17.84 -6.78
N VAL A 313 -24.87 18.90 -6.65
CA VAL A 313 -24.00 19.16 -5.50
C VAL A 313 -24.85 19.57 -4.29
#